data_AF-A0A1C6I173-F1
#
_entry.id   AF-A0A1C6I173-F1
#
_cell.length_a   1.000
_cell.length_b   1.000
_cell.length_c   1.000
_cell.angle_alpha   90.00
_cell.angle_beta   90.00
_cell.angle_gamma   90.00
#
_symmetry.space_group_name_H-M   'P 1'
#
loop_
_entity.id
_entity.type
_entity.pdbx_description
1 polymer ?
#
loop_
_entity_poly.entity_id
_entity_poly.type
_entity_poly.pdbx_seq_one_letter_code
_entity_poly.pdbx_strand_id
1 'polypeptide(L)' 'MKRQFCLPCFLELKKAGKHDITRIAGGKNLKITCWRCKRRRYGAEYEISRKGGARRDSE' A
#
# COMPACT_ATOMS: atom_id res chain seq x y z
N MET A 1 -4.61 5.30 5.48
CA MET A 1 -4.62 3.91 6.02
C MET A 1 -3.25 3.29 5.82
N LYS A 2 -2.60 2.80 6.87
CA LYS A 2 -1.28 2.16 6.80
C LYS A 2 -1.40 0.68 6.42
N ARG A 3 -0.64 0.20 5.45
CA ARG A 3 -0.66 -1.19 4.94
C ARG A 3 0.72 -1.60 4.40
N GLN A 4 1.09 -2.87 4.59
CA GLN A 4 2.38 -3.41 4.13
C GLN A 4 2.28 -4.01 2.71
N PHE A 5 3.14 -3.55 1.80
CA PHE A 5 3.17 -4.03 0.41
C PHE A 5 4.53 -4.54 -0.03
N CYS A 6 4.50 -5.58 -0.85
CA CYS A 6 5.65 -5.99 -1.63
C CYS A 6 5.94 -4.93 -2.70
N LEU A 7 7.21 -4.73 -3.06
CA LEU A 7 7.61 -3.76 -4.09
C LEU A 7 6.81 -3.89 -5.41
N PRO A 8 6.66 -5.08 -6.04
CA PRO A 8 5.84 -5.17 -7.26
C PRO A 8 4.34 -4.93 -7.02
N CYS A 9 3.83 -5.27 -5.84
CA CYS A 9 2.43 -5.04 -5.44
C CYS A 9 2.13 -3.53 -5.36
N PHE A 10 3.08 -2.75 -4.84
CA PHE A 10 3.04 -1.29 -4.77
C PHE A 10 3.13 -0.66 -6.16
N LEU A 11 4.06 -1.12 -7.02
CA LEU A 11 4.22 -0.61 -8.39
C LEU A 11 2.92 -0.76 -9.20
N GLU A 12 2.25 -1.90 -9.12
CA GLU A 12 0.95 -2.09 -9.76
C GLU A 12 -0.14 -1.17 -9.21
N LEU A 13 -0.22 -0.99 -7.88
CA LEU A 13 -1.21 -0.08 -7.28
C LEU A 13 -0.95 1.37 -7.69
N LYS A 14 0.32 1.78 -7.79
CA LYS A 14 0.71 3.10 -8.31
C LYS A 14 0.35 3.24 -9.80
N LYS A 15 0.60 2.21 -10.62
CA LYS A 15 0.20 2.18 -12.04
C LYS A 15 -1.31 2.27 -12.22
N ALA A 16 -2.09 1.70 -11.30
CA ALA A 16 -3.55 1.75 -11.35
C ALA A 16 -4.14 3.15 -11.07
N GLY A 17 -3.40 4.10 -10.49
CA GLY A 17 -3.81 5.50 -10.31
C GLY A 17 -4.94 5.79 -9.32
N LYS A 18 -5.70 4.77 -8.87
CA LYS A 18 -6.89 4.89 -7.98
C LYS A 18 -6.57 5.32 -6.53
N HIS A 19 -5.30 5.33 -6.16
CA HIS A 19 -4.84 5.52 -4.80
C HIS A 19 -3.59 6.41 -4.78
N ASP A 20 -3.57 7.42 -3.91
CA ASP A 20 -2.32 8.06 -3.51
C ASP A 20 -1.64 7.17 -2.48
N ILE A 21 -0.43 6.73 -2.80
CA ILE A 21 0.32 5.78 -1.97
C ILE A 21 1.68 6.38 -1.63
N THR A 22 1.80 6.89 -0.42
CA THR A 22 3.04 7.41 0.15
C THR A 22 3.78 6.30 0.88
N ARG A 23 5.11 6.24 0.73
CA ARG A 23 5.94 5.35 1.54
C ARG A 23 6.16 6.04 2.88
N ILE A 24 5.85 5.36 3.99
CA ILE A 24 6.10 5.95 5.31
C ILE A 24 7.62 5.99 5.53
N ALA A 25 8.13 7.17 5.91
CA ALA A 25 9.56 7.38 6.07
C ALA A 25 10.14 6.45 7.15
N GLY A 26 11.28 5.82 6.86
CA GLY A 26 11.83 4.72 7.67
C GLY A 26 12.70 3.74 6.87
N GLY A 27 12.56 3.74 5.54
CA GLY A 27 13.62 3.36 4.58
C GLY A 27 13.96 1.87 4.40
N LYS A 28 13.88 1.04 5.45
CA LYS A 28 14.30 -0.37 5.40
C LYS A 28 13.23 -1.26 4.74
N ASN A 29 13.64 -2.00 3.71
CA ASN A 29 12.81 -3.08 3.15
C ASN A 29 12.96 -4.32 4.02
N LEU A 30 11.90 -4.70 4.74
CA LEU A 30 11.87 -5.86 5.62
C LEU A 30 11.13 -7.03 4.95
N LYS A 31 11.34 -8.26 5.43
CA LYS A 31 10.56 -9.45 5.00
C LYS A 31 9.14 -9.41 5.60
N ILE A 32 8.28 -8.62 4.97
CA ILE A 32 6.86 -8.47 5.32
C ILE A 32 5.97 -9.48 4.60
N THR A 33 4.78 -9.74 5.14
CA THR A 33 3.71 -10.45 4.41
C THR A 33 2.89 -9.40 3.68
N CYS A 34 2.87 -9.44 2.35
CA CYS A 34 2.15 -8.41 1.61
C CYS A 34 0.64 -8.58 1.71
N TRP A 35 -0.05 -7.50 2.10
CA TRP A 35 -1.50 -7.45 2.21
C TRP A 35 -2.24 -7.84 0.91
N ARG A 36 -1.72 -7.47 -0.27
CA ARG A 36 -2.36 -7.75 -1.57
C ARG A 36 -2.12 -9.17 -2.10
N CYS A 37 -0.89 -9.68 -2.04
CA CYS A 37 -0.55 -10.98 -2.65
C CYS A 37 -0.37 -12.13 -1.65
N LYS A 38 -0.55 -11.86 -0.35
CA LYS A 38 -0.39 -12.76 0.81
C LYS A 38 0.96 -13.50 0.92
N ARG A 39 1.92 -13.22 0.03
CA ARG A 39 3.26 -13.83 0.02
C ARG A 39 4.24 -13.00 0.84
N ARG A 40 5.17 -13.70 1.52
CA ARG A 40 6.26 -13.07 2.27
C ARG A 40 7.36 -12.62 1.31
N ARG A 41 7.64 -11.32 1.25
CA ARG A 41 8.62 -10.70 0.34
C ARG A 41 9.27 -9.48 1.00
N TYR A 42 10.37 -9.00 0.43
CA TYR A 42 10.89 -7.70 0.79
C TYR A 42 9.90 -6.59 0.39
N GLY A 43 9.62 -5.70 1.34
CA GLY A 43 8.63 -4.65 1.20
C GLY A 43 8.72 -3.65 2.34
N ALA A 44 7.82 -2.67 2.32
CA ALA A 44 7.78 -1.59 3.30
C ALA A 44 6.34 -1.33 3.74
N GLU A 45 6.18 -0.50 4.77
CA GLU A 45 4.90 0.08 5.10
C GLU A 45 4.61 1.29 4.20
N TYR A 46 3.39 1.33 3.68
CA TYR A 46 2.89 2.41 2.85
C TYR A 46 1.60 2.93 3.45
N GLU A 47 1.41 4.24 3.38
CA GLU A 47 0.13 4.86 3.64
C GLU A 47 -0.63 4.97 2.32
N ILE A 48 -1.82 4.36 2.29
CA ILE A 48 -2.78 4.51 1.21
C ILE A 48 -3.84 5.53 1.61
N SER A 49 -4.02 6.52 0.74
CA SER A 49 -5.20 7.36 0.65
C SER A 49 -5.97 7.05 -0.66
N ARG A 50 -7.30 7.21 -0.65
CA ARG A 50 -8.09 7.10 -1.89
C ARG A 50 -8.15 8.47 -2.55
N LYS A 51 -7.79 8.54 -3.83
CA LYS A 51 -7.76 9.80 -4.57
C LYS A 51 -9.15 10.17 -5.09
N GLY A 52 -9.98 10.74 -4.19
CA GLY A 52 -11.28 11.36 -4.50
C GLY A 52 -12.41 10.40 -4.89
N GLY A 53 -13.54 10.45 -4.17
CA GLY A 53 -14.82 9.94 -4.69
C GLY A 53 -15.38 8.65 -4.08
N ALA A 54 -15.59 8.62 -2.76
CA ALA A 54 -16.64 7.80 -2.15
C ALA A 54 -17.07 8.40 -0.79
N ARG A 55 -18.27 8.98 -0.72
CA ARG A 55 -19.01 9.15 0.54
C ARG A 55 -19.69 7.82 0.88
N ARG A 56 -20.03 7.60 2.16
CA ARG A 56 -20.75 6.42 2.71
C ARG A 56 -19.89 5.14 2.75
N ASP A 57 -19.91 4.25 3.74
CA ASP A 57 -20.57 4.16 5.06
C ASP A 57 -19.87 3.01 5.85
N SER A 58 -19.97 2.79 7.17
CA SER A 58 -20.60 3.51 8.32
C SER A 58 -19.50 3.77 9.39
N GLU A 59 -19.65 3.85 10.73
CA GLU A 59 -20.73 3.71 11.75
C GLU A 59 -20.56 4.84 12.79
#